data_AF-A0A0B2W0T9-F1
#
_entry.id   AF-A0A0B2W0T9-F1
#
_cell.length_a   1.000
_cell.length_b   1.000
_cell.length_c   1.000
_cell.angle_alpha   90.00
_cell.angle_beta   90.00
_cell.angle_gamma   90.00
#
_symmetry.space_group_name_H-M   'P 1'
#
loop_
_entity.id
_entity.type
_entity.pdbx_description
1 polymer ?
#
loop_
_entity_poly.entity_id
_entity_poly.type
_entity_poly.pdbx_seq_one_letter_code
_entity_poly.pdbx_strand_id
1 'polypeptide(L)'
;MESSICILIVLMCTLVVTTAQVASKSIVHFCDPNRSGSCGYQGVCMKRRTGNRCKCPRGYMGVQCKRPCQDVYLSCKRWKEEDRCNWARPILPFFEDNCALTCGRCQSLGRKLALALPPILEPISWMIGKWQTETTSSEHFPVSMSGPYHEVFDVSISEVPMFDRPPVNISVTATTRTGDVSREVGFMTGKPFLEDTGFIEFNKPTNGSDQVAIEMVSNTGLITIEEGILQNNEIRLELKYIKSIFGPSHPTNIKMAKRSFQLLNSNTLLERAIVEDSWGRVRKWSKRYVKTVDYLSIF
;
A
#
# COMPACT_ATOMS: atom_id res chain seq x y z
N MET A 1 -2.87 -84.99 17.07
CA MET A 1 -2.35 -84.20 18.19
C MET A 1 -1.39 -83.20 17.58
N GLU A 2 -1.39 -81.94 18.06
CA GLU A 2 -0.79 -80.72 17.47
C GLU A 2 -1.80 -79.98 16.56
N SER A 3 -2.51 -78.93 16.99
CA SER A 3 -2.18 -77.64 17.64
C SER A 3 -2.35 -76.52 16.61
N SER A 4 -3.59 -76.01 16.50
CA SER A 4 -3.92 -74.81 15.72
C SER A 4 -3.51 -73.56 16.46
N ILE A 5 -2.63 -72.77 15.86
CA ILE A 5 -2.23 -71.43 16.33
C ILE A 5 -3.21 -70.41 15.72
N CYS A 6 -4.02 -69.78 16.57
CA CYS A 6 -4.80 -68.59 16.22
C CYS A 6 -3.88 -67.37 16.17
N ILE A 7 -3.69 -66.79 14.98
CA ILE A 7 -3.00 -65.50 14.81
C ILE A 7 -4.04 -64.38 14.99
N LEU A 8 -3.89 -63.61 16.06
CA LEU A 8 -4.67 -62.41 16.34
C LEU A 8 -4.07 -61.24 15.53
N ILE A 9 -4.79 -60.74 14.53
CA ILE A 9 -4.39 -59.53 13.78
C ILE A 9 -4.87 -58.31 14.56
N VAL A 10 -3.92 -57.56 15.14
CA VAL A 10 -4.18 -56.26 15.79
C VAL A 10 -4.24 -55.20 14.70
N LEU A 11 -5.45 -54.67 14.46
CA LEU A 11 -5.67 -53.54 13.56
C LEU A 11 -5.25 -52.23 14.26
N MET A 12 -4.03 -51.75 13.97
CA MET A 12 -3.59 -50.40 14.35
C MET A 12 -4.33 -49.38 13.49
N CYS A 13 -5.40 -48.79 14.05
CA CYS A 13 -6.14 -47.71 13.42
C CYS A 13 -5.34 -46.41 13.60
N THR A 14 -4.60 -46.00 12.56
CA THR A 14 -3.97 -44.68 12.52
C THR A 14 -5.06 -43.62 12.35
N LEU A 15 -5.32 -42.86 13.40
CA LEU A 15 -6.14 -41.65 13.34
C LEU A 15 -5.46 -40.63 12.41
N VAL A 16 -5.88 -40.62 11.15
CA VAL A 16 -5.61 -39.51 10.24
C VAL A 16 -6.43 -38.33 10.74
N VAL A 17 -5.77 -37.43 11.48
CA VAL A 17 -6.36 -36.13 11.82
C VAL A 17 -6.45 -35.32 10.52
N THR A 18 -7.60 -35.39 9.85
CA THR A 18 -7.93 -34.47 8.77
C THR A 18 -8.15 -33.09 9.38
N THR A 19 -7.16 -32.22 9.25
CA THR A 19 -7.35 -30.81 9.60
C THR A 19 -8.35 -30.21 8.61
N ALA A 20 -9.58 -29.99 9.06
CA ALA A 20 -10.61 -29.35 8.25
C ALA A 20 -10.15 -27.91 7.92
N GLN A 21 -9.87 -27.65 6.64
CA GLN A 21 -9.55 -26.31 6.17
C GLN A 21 -10.82 -25.46 6.18
N VAL A 22 -10.83 -24.38 6.95
CA VAL A 22 -11.97 -23.46 7.01
C VAL A 22 -11.74 -22.33 5.99
N ALA A 23 -12.68 -22.17 5.06
CA ALA A 23 -12.68 -21.04 4.15
C ALA A 23 -12.78 -19.74 4.96
N SER A 24 -11.77 -18.88 4.82
CA SER A 24 -11.71 -17.60 5.52
C SER A 24 -12.23 -16.50 4.61
N LYS A 25 -13.30 -15.81 5.02
CA LYS A 25 -13.74 -14.58 4.37
C LYS A 25 -13.22 -13.38 5.16
N SER A 26 -12.14 -12.78 4.68
CA SER A 26 -11.60 -11.55 5.26
C SER A 26 -12.44 -10.35 4.81
N ILE A 27 -12.70 -9.41 5.71
CA ILE A 27 -13.49 -8.20 5.41
C ILE A 27 -12.73 -6.98 5.90
N VAL A 28 -12.55 -5.99 5.03
CA VAL A 28 -11.91 -4.71 5.41
C VAL A 28 -12.91 -3.83 6.14
N HIS A 29 -12.58 -3.48 7.36
CA HIS A 29 -13.31 -2.49 8.16
C HIS A 29 -12.56 -1.15 8.12
N PHE A 30 -13.17 -0.12 7.55
CA PHE A 30 -12.60 1.23 7.50
C PHE A 30 -12.89 2.07 8.75
N CYS A 31 -13.68 1.51 9.68
CA CYS A 31 -13.94 2.13 10.97
C CYS A 31 -14.32 1.07 12.00
N ASP A 32 -14.14 1.43 13.27
CA ASP A 32 -14.53 0.62 14.42
C ASP A 32 -15.70 1.29 15.14
N PRO A 33 -16.89 0.63 15.23
CA PRO A 33 -18.06 1.17 15.91
C PRO A 33 -17.89 1.26 17.43
N ASN A 34 -16.96 0.51 18.02
CA ASN A 34 -16.69 0.54 19.46
C ASN A 34 -15.68 1.63 19.84
N ARG A 35 -14.99 2.20 18.85
CA ARG A 35 -14.00 3.28 19.04
C ARG A 35 -14.61 4.62 18.63
N SER A 36 -14.82 5.50 19.61
CA SER A 36 -15.27 6.87 19.35
C SER A 36 -14.27 7.60 18.44
N GLY A 37 -14.79 8.40 17.49
CA GLY A 37 -13.96 9.15 16.55
C GLY A 37 -13.27 8.32 15.47
N SER A 38 -13.56 7.02 15.32
CA SER A 38 -12.99 6.19 14.24
C SER A 38 -13.29 6.72 12.83
N CYS A 39 -14.37 7.49 12.69
CA CYS A 39 -14.77 8.17 11.46
C CYS A 39 -14.43 9.67 11.41
N GLY A 40 -13.56 10.16 12.30
CA GLY A 40 -13.19 11.57 12.34
C GLY A 40 -14.32 12.48 12.81
N TYR A 41 -14.19 13.79 12.52
CA TYR A 41 -15.13 14.80 13.00
C TYR A 41 -16.53 14.61 12.38
N GLN A 42 -17.55 14.50 13.23
CA GLN A 42 -18.97 14.30 12.84
C GLN A 42 -19.27 13.04 12.02
N GLY A 43 -18.29 12.15 11.83
CA GLY A 43 -18.49 10.87 11.16
C GLY A 43 -19.04 9.81 12.09
N VAL A 44 -19.93 8.94 11.58
CA VAL A 44 -20.50 7.81 12.33
C VAL A 44 -20.12 6.49 11.67
N CYS A 45 -19.56 5.56 12.44
CA CYS A 45 -19.22 4.24 11.92
C CYS A 45 -20.46 3.36 11.78
N MET A 46 -20.75 2.92 10.55
CA MET A 46 -21.90 2.08 10.22
C MET A 46 -21.45 0.61 10.11
N LYS A 47 -22.06 -0.27 10.91
CA LYS A 47 -21.86 -1.73 10.79
C LYS A 47 -22.48 -2.25 9.50
N ARG A 48 -21.73 -3.01 8.70
CA ARG A 48 -22.23 -3.68 7.50
C ARG A 48 -21.62 -5.08 7.36
N ARG A 49 -22.35 -5.96 6.67
CA ARG A 49 -21.90 -7.34 6.35
C ARG A 49 -20.68 -7.37 5.43
N THR A 50 -20.51 -6.34 4.60
CA THR A 50 -19.39 -6.17 3.66
C THR A 50 -18.25 -5.30 4.21
N GLY A 51 -18.27 -5.02 5.52
CA GLY A 51 -17.26 -4.22 6.20
C GLY A 51 -17.78 -2.87 6.67
N ASN A 52 -17.28 -2.41 7.81
CA ASN A 52 -17.75 -1.17 8.41
C ASN A 52 -17.32 0.04 7.57
N ARG A 53 -18.20 1.05 7.46
CA ARG A 53 -17.96 2.27 6.67
C ARG A 53 -18.40 3.52 7.43
N CYS A 54 -17.71 4.62 7.19
CA CYS A 54 -18.08 5.90 7.76
C CYS A 54 -19.26 6.52 7.01
N LYS A 55 -20.30 6.91 7.75
CA LYS A 55 -21.28 7.89 7.31
C LYS A 55 -20.72 9.27 7.63
N CYS A 56 -20.39 10.02 6.58
CA CYS A 56 -19.71 11.31 6.69
C CYS A 56 -20.67 12.50 6.59
N PRO A 57 -20.25 13.68 7.09
CA PRO A 57 -20.97 14.93 6.84
C PRO A 57 -21.01 15.25 5.34
N ARG A 58 -21.93 16.15 4.94
CA ARG A 58 -22.05 16.62 3.55
C ARG A 58 -20.71 17.14 3.04
N GLY A 59 -20.37 16.79 1.81
CA GLY A 59 -19.12 17.16 1.16
C GLY A 59 -17.97 16.16 1.36
N TYR A 60 -18.10 15.18 2.27
CA TYR A 60 -17.01 14.28 2.65
C TYR A 60 -17.37 12.80 2.52
N MET A 61 -16.35 11.97 2.42
CA MET A 61 -16.46 10.51 2.44
C MET A 61 -15.13 9.85 2.88
N GLY A 62 -15.10 8.52 2.91
CA GLY A 62 -13.89 7.73 3.15
C GLY A 62 -13.53 7.45 4.60
N VAL A 63 -12.32 6.89 4.81
CA VAL A 63 -11.77 6.64 6.15
C VAL A 63 -11.64 7.98 6.86
N GLN A 64 -12.13 8.04 8.09
CA GLN A 64 -12.12 9.26 8.90
C GLN A 64 -12.79 10.49 8.25
N CYS A 65 -13.60 10.31 7.21
CA CYS A 65 -14.25 11.39 6.47
C CYS A 65 -13.28 12.47 5.94
N LYS A 66 -12.06 12.06 5.56
CA LYS A 66 -10.99 12.99 5.18
C LYS A 66 -10.97 13.38 3.70
N ARG A 67 -11.62 12.62 2.83
CA ARG A 67 -11.65 12.91 1.39
C ARG A 67 -12.96 13.60 0.99
N PRO A 68 -12.93 14.47 -0.03
CA PRO A 68 -14.13 15.06 -0.57
C PRO A 68 -15.02 13.98 -1.20
N CYS A 69 -16.33 14.22 -1.20
CA CYS A 69 -17.30 13.36 -1.88
C CYS A 69 -17.11 13.45 -3.40
N GLN A 70 -16.48 12.43 -3.96
CA GLN A 70 -16.09 12.34 -5.38
C GLN A 70 -16.03 10.87 -5.80
N ASP A 71 -16.33 10.60 -7.08
CA ASP A 71 -16.12 9.28 -7.68
C ASP A 71 -14.66 9.06 -8.07
N VAL A 72 -14.17 7.84 -7.87
CA VAL A 72 -12.79 7.44 -8.17
C VAL A 72 -12.62 7.09 -9.63
N TYR A 73 -13.57 6.35 -10.21
CA TYR A 73 -13.49 5.87 -11.59
C TYR A 73 -14.39 6.69 -12.51
N LEU A 74 -13.90 6.96 -13.72
CA LEU A 74 -14.68 7.60 -14.78
C LEU A 74 -15.90 6.75 -15.21
N SER A 75 -15.80 5.42 -15.05
CA SER A 75 -16.85 4.45 -15.39
C SER A 75 -18.04 4.42 -14.43
N CYS A 76 -18.02 5.17 -13.32
CA CYS A 76 -19.08 5.13 -12.32
C CYS A 76 -20.48 5.42 -12.88
N LYS A 77 -20.62 6.36 -13.83
CA LYS A 77 -21.90 6.67 -14.49
C LYS A 77 -22.46 5.45 -15.23
N ARG A 78 -21.63 4.80 -16.05
CA ARG A 78 -22.00 3.60 -16.78
C ARG A 78 -22.39 2.46 -15.83
N TRP A 79 -21.64 2.25 -14.77
CA TRP A 79 -21.95 1.20 -13.79
C TRP A 79 -23.27 1.45 -13.05
N LYS A 80 -23.69 2.71 -12.88
CA LYS A 80 -25.01 3.03 -12.35
C LYS A 80 -26.13 2.70 -13.34
N GLU A 81 -25.94 2.97 -14.63
CA GLU A 81 -26.90 2.61 -15.68
C GLU A 81 -27.09 1.09 -15.75
N GLU A 82 -26.03 0.32 -15.52
CA GLU A 82 -26.04 -1.14 -15.40
C GLU A 82 -26.52 -1.66 -14.01
N ASP A 83 -27.13 -0.79 -13.19
CA ASP A 83 -27.67 -1.05 -11.85
C ASP A 83 -26.66 -1.62 -10.81
N ARG A 84 -25.34 -1.51 -11.06
CA ARG A 84 -24.31 -2.10 -10.21
C ARG A 84 -24.24 -1.51 -8.80
N CYS A 85 -24.72 -0.27 -8.62
CA CYS A 85 -24.84 0.35 -7.30
C CYS A 85 -25.79 -0.41 -6.35
N ASN A 86 -26.79 -1.12 -6.90
CA ASN A 86 -27.84 -1.79 -6.13
C ASN A 86 -27.61 -3.29 -6.05
N TRP A 87 -27.49 -3.98 -7.19
CA TRP A 87 -27.40 -5.45 -7.20
C TRP A 87 -26.10 -6.00 -6.60
N ALA A 88 -24.98 -5.28 -6.76
CA ALA A 88 -23.68 -5.74 -6.24
C ALA A 88 -23.48 -5.41 -4.75
N ARG A 89 -24.27 -4.48 -4.20
CA ARG A 89 -24.20 -4.02 -2.81
C ARG A 89 -24.19 -5.14 -1.75
N PRO A 90 -25.06 -6.17 -1.81
CA PRO A 90 -25.03 -7.26 -0.83
C PRO A 90 -23.80 -8.16 -0.95
N ILE A 91 -23.11 -8.14 -2.10
CA ILE A 91 -22.00 -9.03 -2.43
C ILE A 91 -20.66 -8.36 -2.07
N LEU A 92 -20.47 -7.10 -2.48
CA LEU A 92 -19.20 -6.38 -2.37
C LEU A 92 -19.40 -4.86 -2.24
N PRO A 93 -18.53 -4.16 -1.48
CA PRO A 93 -18.69 -2.73 -1.21
C PRO A 93 -18.08 -1.81 -2.30
N PHE A 94 -17.47 -2.37 -3.35
CA PHE A 94 -16.68 -1.65 -4.36
C PHE A 94 -17.37 -0.39 -4.91
N PHE A 95 -18.62 -0.49 -5.39
CA PHE A 95 -19.32 0.64 -5.99
C PHE A 95 -19.73 1.68 -4.94
N GLU A 96 -20.00 1.28 -3.70
CA GLU A 96 -20.29 2.23 -2.62
C GLU A 96 -19.04 3.01 -2.22
N ASP A 97 -17.86 2.38 -2.26
CA ASP A 97 -16.60 2.97 -1.81
C ASP A 97 -15.94 3.85 -2.90
N ASN A 98 -16.06 3.43 -4.17
CA ASN A 98 -15.40 4.05 -5.31
C ASN A 98 -16.31 4.92 -6.18
N CYS A 99 -17.62 4.70 -6.16
CA CYS A 99 -18.60 5.46 -6.95
C CYS A 99 -19.64 6.14 -6.05
N ALA A 100 -19.20 6.62 -4.88
CA ALA A 100 -20.08 7.07 -3.84
C ALA A 100 -20.93 8.28 -4.23
N LEU A 101 -20.42 9.20 -5.05
CA LEU A 101 -21.21 10.35 -5.50
C LEU A 101 -22.29 9.88 -6.47
N THR A 102 -21.90 9.11 -7.49
CA THR A 102 -22.84 8.59 -8.50
C THR A 102 -23.89 7.65 -7.89
N CYS A 103 -23.48 6.75 -6.99
CA CYS A 103 -24.37 5.83 -6.27
C CYS A 103 -25.12 6.47 -5.09
N GLY A 104 -25.01 7.79 -4.87
CA GLY A 104 -25.77 8.51 -3.85
C GLY A 104 -25.40 8.17 -2.40
N ARG A 105 -24.17 7.70 -2.17
CA ARG A 105 -23.62 7.41 -0.84
C ARG A 105 -23.07 8.64 -0.13
N CYS A 106 -22.73 9.68 -0.87
CA CYS A 106 -22.36 10.99 -0.33
C CYS A 106 -22.96 12.12 -1.18
N GLN A 107 -22.91 13.35 -0.66
CA GLN A 107 -23.36 14.56 -1.36
C GLN A 107 -22.17 15.50 -1.53
N SER A 108 -21.88 15.92 -2.76
CA SER A 108 -20.77 16.85 -3.04
C SER A 108 -21.17 18.30 -2.72
N LEU A 109 -20.21 19.08 -2.24
CA LEU A 109 -20.30 20.53 -2.05
C LEU A 109 -19.45 21.29 -3.09
N GLY A 110 -19.08 20.65 -4.21
CA GLY A 110 -18.24 21.22 -5.26
C GLY A 110 -16.73 21.05 -5.02
N ARG A 111 -16.31 20.79 -3.78
CA ARG A 111 -14.93 20.43 -3.43
C ARG A 111 -14.55 19.08 -4.02
N LYS A 112 -13.45 19.00 -4.77
CA LYS A 112 -12.96 17.75 -5.40
C LYS A 112 -11.44 17.77 -5.51
N LEU A 113 -10.81 16.60 -5.41
CA LEU A 113 -9.41 16.46 -5.77
C LEU A 113 -9.28 16.42 -7.31
N ALA A 114 -8.12 16.83 -7.83
CA ALA A 114 -7.81 16.68 -9.25
C ALA A 114 -7.93 15.21 -9.69
N LEU A 115 -7.36 14.30 -8.89
CA LEU A 115 -7.56 12.85 -8.98
C LEU A 115 -8.05 12.35 -7.62
N ALA A 116 -9.15 11.59 -7.60
CA ALA A 116 -9.69 11.10 -6.34
C ALA A 116 -8.82 9.97 -5.79
N LEU A 117 -8.54 9.99 -4.50
CA LEU A 117 -7.79 8.92 -3.84
C LEU A 117 -8.66 7.66 -3.70
N PRO A 118 -8.25 6.52 -4.27
CA PRO A 118 -8.92 5.25 -4.06
C PRO A 118 -8.92 4.83 -2.57
N PRO A 119 -10.03 4.32 -2.03
CA PRO A 119 -10.17 3.89 -0.63
C PRO A 119 -9.08 2.92 -0.18
N ILE A 120 -8.65 2.03 -1.09
CA ILE A 120 -7.64 1.01 -0.80
C ILE A 120 -6.25 1.60 -0.54
N LEU A 121 -6.00 2.83 -1.00
CA LEU A 121 -4.74 3.56 -0.82
C LEU A 121 -4.78 4.53 0.36
N GLU A 122 -5.92 4.67 1.04
CA GLU A 122 -6.02 5.50 2.25
C GLU A 122 -5.01 5.13 3.35
N PRO A 123 -4.65 3.86 3.60
CA PRO A 123 -3.61 3.50 4.58
C PRO A 123 -2.23 4.09 4.31
N ILE A 124 -1.88 4.35 3.04
CA ILE A 124 -0.60 4.94 2.63
C ILE A 124 -0.73 6.43 2.26
N SER A 125 -1.91 7.03 2.43
CA SER A 125 -2.22 8.41 2.06
C SER A 125 -1.29 9.44 2.70
N TRP A 126 -0.70 9.13 3.85
CA TRP A 126 0.23 10.00 4.56
C TRP A 126 1.55 10.25 3.82
N MET A 127 1.92 9.39 2.86
CA MET A 127 3.08 9.62 1.98
C MET A 127 2.77 10.55 0.81
N ILE A 128 1.50 10.72 0.44
CA ILE A 128 1.10 11.49 -0.74
C ILE A 128 1.45 12.97 -0.53
N GLY A 129 2.18 13.53 -1.50
CA GLY A 129 2.67 14.90 -1.46
C GLY A 129 4.09 15.01 -2.05
N LYS A 130 4.58 16.25 -2.06
CA LYS A 130 5.93 16.58 -2.49
C LYS A 130 6.82 16.85 -1.30
N TRP A 131 7.92 16.14 -1.22
CA TRP A 131 8.84 16.13 -0.10
C TRP A 131 10.23 16.56 -0.57
N GLN A 132 10.92 17.37 0.22
CA GLN A 132 12.25 17.86 -0.14
C GLN A 132 13.24 17.69 1.01
N THR A 133 14.51 17.45 0.68
CA THR A 133 15.60 17.37 1.65
C THR A 133 16.92 17.87 1.03
N GLU A 134 17.82 18.32 1.89
CA GLU A 134 19.20 18.69 1.57
C GLU A 134 20.11 17.77 2.38
N THR A 135 21.02 17.08 1.70
CA THR A 135 21.94 16.14 2.34
C THR A 135 23.33 16.73 2.48
N THR A 136 24.10 16.23 3.44
CA THR A 136 25.52 16.55 3.61
C THR A 136 26.43 15.40 3.18
N SER A 137 25.86 14.25 2.84
CA SER A 137 26.57 13.05 2.39
C SER A 137 26.20 12.71 0.95
N SER A 138 26.98 11.83 0.33
CA SER A 138 26.70 11.23 -0.97
C SER A 138 25.79 10.00 -0.91
N GLU A 139 25.40 9.55 0.29
CA GLU A 139 24.63 8.31 0.44
C GLU A 139 23.21 8.49 -0.12
N HIS A 140 22.90 7.73 -1.17
CA HIS A 140 21.65 7.78 -1.91
C HIS A 140 21.30 6.37 -2.36
N PHE A 141 20.01 6.03 -2.33
CA PHE A 141 19.51 4.73 -2.78
C PHE A 141 18.98 4.91 -4.21
N PRO A 142 19.25 3.99 -5.15
CA PRO A 142 20.08 2.79 -5.01
C PRO A 142 21.59 3.08 -5.17
N VAL A 143 21.94 4.12 -5.93
CA VAL A 143 23.34 4.49 -6.20
C VAL A 143 23.66 5.80 -5.49
N SER A 144 24.83 5.86 -4.87
CA SER A 144 25.35 7.09 -4.25
C SER A 144 25.57 8.19 -5.28
N MET A 145 25.34 9.42 -4.84
CA MET A 145 25.66 10.62 -5.62
C MET A 145 27.17 10.93 -5.55
N SER A 146 27.67 11.78 -6.43
CA SER A 146 29.05 12.28 -6.40
C SER A 146 29.39 13.17 -5.19
N GLY A 147 28.38 13.66 -4.45
CA GLY A 147 28.58 14.52 -3.28
C GLY A 147 27.25 14.88 -2.60
N PRO A 148 27.24 15.89 -1.71
CA PRO A 148 26.01 16.45 -1.14
C PRO A 148 25.00 16.84 -2.21
N TYR A 149 23.72 16.58 -1.96
CA TYR A 149 22.66 16.73 -2.94
C TYR A 149 21.36 17.28 -2.36
N HIS A 150 20.62 17.98 -3.21
CA HIS A 150 19.21 18.28 -2.99
C HIS A 150 18.38 17.12 -3.55
N GLU A 151 17.33 16.69 -2.85
CA GLU A 151 16.43 15.65 -3.34
C GLU A 151 14.97 16.04 -3.20
N VAL A 152 14.22 15.77 -4.26
CA VAL A 152 12.76 15.86 -4.32
C VAL A 152 12.20 14.45 -4.40
N PHE A 153 11.37 14.09 -3.42
CA PHE A 153 10.59 12.86 -3.38
C PHE A 153 9.11 13.21 -3.57
N ASP A 154 8.54 12.80 -4.69
CA ASP A 154 7.18 13.17 -5.11
C ASP A 154 6.32 11.91 -5.19
N VAL A 155 5.24 11.88 -4.39
CA VAL A 155 4.27 10.78 -4.36
C VAL A 155 2.91 11.34 -4.76
N SER A 156 2.41 10.98 -5.94
CA SER A 156 1.18 11.52 -6.50
C SER A 156 0.13 10.44 -6.74
N ILE A 157 -1.14 10.83 -6.71
CA ILE A 157 -2.24 9.93 -7.08
C ILE A 157 -2.11 9.61 -8.58
N SER A 158 -2.23 8.34 -8.94
CA SER A 158 -2.26 7.89 -10.34
C SER A 158 -3.69 7.92 -10.87
N GLU A 159 -3.85 8.11 -12.18
CA GLU A 159 -5.10 7.75 -12.83
C GLU A 159 -5.32 6.25 -12.67
N VAL A 160 -6.51 5.88 -12.21
CA VAL A 160 -6.80 4.47 -11.92
C VAL A 160 -7.15 3.72 -13.21
N PRO A 161 -6.47 2.60 -13.51
CA PRO A 161 -6.89 1.76 -14.62
C PRO A 161 -8.27 1.17 -14.32
N MET A 162 -9.07 0.86 -15.36
CA MET A 162 -10.40 0.25 -15.17
C MET A 162 -10.34 -1.12 -14.47
N PHE A 163 -9.18 -1.78 -14.51
CA PHE A 163 -8.90 -3.08 -13.92
C PHE A 163 -7.50 -3.05 -13.30
N ASP A 164 -7.30 -3.87 -12.27
CA ASP A 164 -6.10 -3.93 -11.40
C ASP A 164 -6.12 -2.99 -10.18
N ARG A 165 -5.20 -3.25 -9.24
CA ARG A 165 -5.00 -2.47 -8.03
C ARG A 165 -4.51 -1.06 -8.41
N PRO A 166 -5.17 -0.01 -7.93
CA PRO A 166 -4.70 1.34 -8.21
C PRO A 166 -3.34 1.58 -7.53
N PRO A 167 -2.36 2.16 -8.23
CA PRO A 167 -1.10 2.57 -7.61
C PRO A 167 -1.14 4.05 -7.17
N VAL A 168 -0.10 4.46 -6.44
CA VAL A 168 0.38 5.85 -6.44
C VAL A 168 1.67 5.94 -7.25
N ASN A 169 1.86 7.03 -7.99
CA ASN A 169 3.09 7.28 -8.72
C ASN A 169 4.16 7.77 -7.75
N ILE A 170 5.40 7.32 -7.96
CA ILE A 170 6.56 7.77 -7.22
C ILE A 170 7.58 8.33 -8.19
N SER A 171 8.14 9.48 -7.85
CA SER A 171 9.37 9.96 -8.48
C SER A 171 10.36 10.48 -7.44
N VAL A 172 11.62 10.20 -7.66
CA VAL A 172 12.75 10.71 -6.88
C VAL A 172 13.66 11.44 -7.84
N THR A 173 14.04 12.67 -7.53
CA THR A 173 15.06 13.42 -8.27
C THR A 173 16.08 13.96 -7.29
N ALA A 174 17.32 13.50 -7.40
CA ALA A 174 18.45 14.01 -6.62
C ALA A 174 19.42 14.77 -7.55
N THR A 175 19.86 15.94 -7.12
CA THR A 175 20.76 16.82 -7.88
C THR A 175 21.88 17.33 -6.98
N THR A 176 23.13 17.13 -7.39
CA THR A 176 24.28 17.73 -6.71
C THR A 176 24.55 19.15 -7.22
N ARG A 177 25.38 19.91 -6.49
CA ARG A 177 25.88 21.21 -6.95
C ARG A 177 26.82 21.12 -8.16
N THR A 178 27.44 19.96 -8.37
CA THR A 178 28.38 19.70 -9.47
C THR A 178 27.67 19.29 -10.77
N GLY A 179 26.34 19.11 -10.74
CA GLY A 179 25.53 18.76 -11.91
C GLY A 179 25.26 17.27 -12.10
N ASP A 180 25.61 16.43 -11.13
CA ASP A 180 25.23 15.01 -11.10
C ASP A 180 23.74 14.87 -10.75
N VAL A 181 23.02 14.05 -11.51
CA VAL A 181 21.56 13.93 -11.42
C VAL A 181 21.13 12.48 -11.46
N SER A 182 20.48 12.05 -10.38
CA SER A 182 19.77 10.77 -10.30
C SER A 182 18.28 11.01 -10.43
N ARG A 183 17.62 10.21 -11.26
CA ARG A 183 16.16 10.24 -11.44
C ARG A 183 15.61 8.83 -11.41
N GLU A 184 14.61 8.64 -10.58
CA GLU A 184 13.88 7.39 -10.45
C GLU A 184 12.40 7.65 -10.59
N VAL A 185 11.72 6.78 -11.32
CA VAL A 185 10.27 6.82 -11.52
C VAL A 185 9.69 5.44 -11.34
N GLY A 186 8.47 5.38 -10.86
CA GLY A 186 7.85 4.12 -10.52
C GLY A 186 6.50 4.27 -9.86
N PHE A 187 6.09 3.24 -9.16
CA PHE A 187 4.81 3.20 -8.47
C PHE A 187 4.87 2.42 -7.17
N MET A 188 3.94 2.74 -6.28
CA MET A 188 3.71 2.00 -5.04
C MET A 188 2.29 1.46 -5.00
N THR A 189 2.16 0.21 -4.58
CA THR A 189 0.88 -0.46 -4.36
C THR A 189 0.72 -0.86 -2.90
N GLY A 190 -0.53 -0.87 -2.44
CA GLY A 190 -0.91 -1.33 -1.11
C GLY A 190 -1.90 -2.49 -1.20
N LYS A 191 -1.74 -3.47 -0.32
CA LYS A 191 -2.67 -4.59 -0.14
C LYS A 191 -3.04 -4.72 1.33
N PRO A 192 -4.24 -4.27 1.74
CA PRO A 192 -4.72 -4.48 3.09
C PRO A 192 -4.79 -5.96 3.43
N PHE A 193 -4.39 -6.32 4.65
CA PHE A 193 -4.33 -7.72 5.06
C PHE A 193 -5.71 -8.38 4.99
N LEU A 194 -6.76 -7.69 5.46
CA LEU A 194 -8.12 -8.20 5.50
C LEU A 194 -8.92 -7.97 4.21
N GLU A 195 -8.24 -7.67 3.10
CA GLU A 195 -8.91 -7.52 1.80
C GLU A 195 -9.58 -8.81 1.35
N ASP A 196 -10.84 -8.69 0.91
CA ASP A 196 -11.55 -9.75 0.19
C ASP A 196 -11.17 -9.66 -1.28
N THR A 197 -10.33 -10.57 -1.74
CA THR A 197 -9.88 -10.62 -3.14
C THR A 197 -10.87 -11.34 -4.05
N GLY A 198 -11.97 -11.90 -3.50
CA GLY A 198 -12.89 -12.78 -4.22
C GLY A 198 -12.35 -14.20 -4.44
N PHE A 199 -11.10 -14.48 -4.08
CA PHE A 199 -10.52 -15.81 -4.05
C PHE A 199 -10.69 -16.47 -2.68
N ILE A 200 -10.86 -17.79 -2.65
CA ILE A 200 -10.97 -18.54 -1.40
C ILE A 200 -9.58 -18.67 -0.78
N GLU A 201 -9.39 -18.03 0.37
CA GLU A 201 -8.21 -18.22 1.21
C GLU A 201 -8.55 -19.22 2.32
N PHE A 202 -7.68 -20.22 2.51
CA PHE A 202 -7.82 -21.21 3.58
C PHE A 202 -6.91 -20.86 4.75
N ASN A 203 -7.44 -20.96 5.97
CA ASN A 203 -6.67 -20.79 7.21
C ASN A 203 -5.94 -19.44 7.33
N LYS A 204 -6.47 -18.36 6.74
CA LYS A 204 -5.87 -17.04 6.88
C LYS A 204 -5.94 -16.58 8.34
N PRO A 205 -4.84 -16.07 8.92
CA PRO A 205 -4.85 -15.51 10.26
C PRO A 205 -5.87 -14.37 10.40
N THR A 206 -6.40 -14.18 11.60
CA THR A 206 -7.33 -13.08 11.89
C THR A 206 -6.64 -11.71 11.95
N ASN A 207 -5.32 -11.71 12.18
CA ASN A 207 -4.49 -10.52 12.29
C ASN A 207 -3.26 -10.67 11.39
N GLY A 208 -2.87 -9.57 10.76
CA GLY A 208 -1.69 -9.48 9.90
C GLY A 208 -1.41 -8.02 9.56
N SER A 209 -0.27 -7.78 8.91
CA SER A 209 0.12 -6.44 8.47
C SER A 209 -0.29 -6.22 7.03
N ASP A 210 -0.68 -4.99 6.70
CA ASP A 210 -0.90 -4.57 5.33
C ASP A 210 0.41 -4.67 4.55
N GLN A 211 0.35 -5.13 3.31
CA GLN A 211 1.51 -5.28 2.45
C GLN A 211 1.68 -4.06 1.56
N VAL A 212 2.91 -3.68 1.28
CA VAL A 212 3.26 -2.57 0.39
C VAL A 212 4.40 -3.01 -0.52
N ALA A 213 4.34 -2.62 -1.78
CA ALA A 213 5.43 -2.81 -2.74
C ALA A 213 5.76 -1.49 -3.44
N ILE A 214 7.04 -1.27 -3.73
CA ILE A 214 7.55 -0.17 -4.53
C ILE A 214 8.36 -0.75 -5.70
N GLU A 215 8.01 -0.33 -6.90
CA GLU A 215 8.71 -0.69 -8.13
C GLU A 215 9.27 0.58 -8.77
N MET A 216 10.59 0.63 -8.99
CA MET A 216 11.27 1.82 -9.53
C MET A 216 12.19 1.46 -10.69
N VAL A 217 12.30 2.39 -11.62
CA VAL A 217 13.31 2.40 -12.70
C VAL A 217 14.11 3.68 -12.60
N SER A 218 15.43 3.55 -12.70
CA SER A 218 16.39 4.66 -12.56
C SER A 218 17.11 4.97 -13.87
N ASN A 219 17.44 6.24 -14.07
CA ASN A 219 18.36 6.67 -15.13
C ASN A 219 19.79 6.13 -14.96
N THR A 220 20.12 5.55 -13.80
CA THR A 220 21.37 4.81 -13.57
C THR A 220 21.32 3.37 -14.13
N GLY A 221 20.30 3.02 -14.92
CA GLY A 221 20.17 1.70 -15.54
C GLY A 221 19.82 0.58 -14.55
N LEU A 222 19.15 0.93 -13.44
CA LEU A 222 18.70 -0.01 -12.42
C LEU A 222 17.18 -0.09 -12.38
N ILE A 223 16.67 -1.30 -12.16
CA ILE A 223 15.27 -1.60 -11.86
C ILE A 223 15.25 -2.26 -10.49
N THR A 224 14.40 -1.79 -9.58
CA THR A 224 14.28 -2.32 -8.23
C THR A 224 12.83 -2.65 -7.89
N ILE A 225 12.61 -3.79 -7.23
CA ILE A 225 11.34 -4.14 -6.60
C ILE A 225 11.61 -4.32 -5.11
N GLU A 226 10.94 -3.52 -4.32
CA GLU A 226 10.99 -3.57 -2.86
C GLU A 226 9.62 -3.99 -2.33
N GLU A 227 9.57 -4.99 -1.45
CA GLU A 227 8.34 -5.45 -0.82
C GLU A 227 8.45 -5.36 0.70
N GLY A 228 7.35 -5.10 1.37
CA GLY A 228 7.28 -5.27 2.81
C GLY A 228 5.93 -4.90 3.39
N ILE A 229 5.94 -4.29 4.57
CA ILE A 229 4.75 -4.14 5.41
C ILE A 229 4.53 -2.69 5.83
N LEU A 230 3.25 -2.33 5.94
CA LEU A 230 2.77 -1.12 6.60
C LEU A 230 2.30 -1.48 8.01
N GLN A 231 2.94 -0.88 9.02
CA GLN A 231 2.54 -1.03 10.41
C GLN A 231 2.82 0.28 11.16
N ASN A 232 1.86 0.78 11.95
CA ASN A 232 2.04 1.96 12.81
C ASN A 232 2.56 3.23 12.07
N ASN A 233 2.01 3.55 10.89
CA ASN A 233 2.48 4.65 10.02
C ASN A 233 3.97 4.56 9.64
N GLU A 234 4.51 3.35 9.63
CA GLU A 234 5.83 3.05 9.10
C GLU A 234 5.67 2.01 7.98
N ILE A 235 6.25 2.31 6.82
CA ILE A 235 6.45 1.34 5.76
C ILE A 235 7.87 0.81 5.90
N ARG A 236 8.02 -0.51 5.99
CA ARG A 236 9.31 -1.21 6.02
C ARG A 236 9.40 -2.08 4.79
N LEU A 237 10.45 -1.89 4.00
CA LEU A 237 10.66 -2.50 2.71
C LEU A 237 11.97 -3.28 2.71
N GLU A 238 11.97 -4.38 1.98
CA GLU A 238 13.15 -5.16 1.65
C GLU A 238 13.26 -5.28 0.14
N LEU A 239 14.46 -5.06 -0.39
CA LEU A 239 14.75 -5.28 -1.80
C LEU A 239 14.58 -6.77 -2.12
N LYS A 240 13.62 -7.09 -2.99
CA LYS A 240 13.35 -8.46 -3.46
C LYS A 240 13.97 -8.71 -4.82
N TYR A 241 14.01 -7.70 -5.67
CA TYR A 241 14.56 -7.82 -7.00
C TYR A 241 15.35 -6.56 -7.37
N ILE A 242 16.50 -6.78 -8.00
CA ILE A 242 17.27 -5.72 -8.64
C ILE A 242 17.81 -6.24 -9.97
N LYS A 243 17.68 -5.42 -11.01
CA LYS A 243 18.28 -5.68 -12.32
C LYS A 243 19.09 -4.48 -12.77
N SER A 244 20.33 -4.72 -13.15
CA SER A 244 21.21 -3.74 -13.79
C SER A 244 21.37 -4.05 -15.26
N ILE A 245 21.33 -3.02 -16.10
CA ILE A 245 21.67 -3.13 -17.53
C ILE A 245 23.17 -3.36 -17.74
N PHE A 246 24.00 -3.02 -16.76
CA PHE A 246 25.47 -3.16 -16.82
C PHE A 246 25.97 -4.55 -16.41
N GLY A 247 25.05 -5.50 -16.18
CA GLY A 247 25.38 -6.87 -15.80
C GLY A 247 25.59 -7.07 -14.30
N PRO A 248 25.78 -8.32 -13.84
CA PRO A 248 25.79 -8.70 -12.42
C PRO A 248 27.08 -8.33 -11.67
N SER A 249 28.18 -8.05 -12.38
CA SER A 249 29.46 -7.66 -11.79
C SER A 249 29.65 -6.15 -11.63
N HIS A 250 28.67 -5.34 -12.06
CA HIS A 250 28.80 -3.89 -11.99
C HIS A 250 28.83 -3.39 -10.53
N PRO A 251 29.70 -2.43 -10.18
CA PRO A 251 29.80 -1.79 -8.86
C PRO A 251 28.50 -1.29 -8.23
N THR A 252 27.53 -0.94 -9.06
CA THR A 252 26.22 -0.41 -8.61
C THR A 252 25.24 -1.49 -8.20
N ASN A 253 25.61 -2.78 -8.32
CA ASN A 253 24.76 -3.86 -7.88
C ASN A 253 24.73 -3.94 -6.35
N ILE A 254 23.51 -3.81 -5.85
CA ILE A 254 23.18 -4.02 -4.44
C ILE A 254 22.86 -5.51 -4.25
N LYS A 255 23.40 -6.10 -3.20
CA LYS A 255 23.07 -7.48 -2.81
C LYS A 255 21.82 -7.52 -1.93
N MET A 256 21.69 -6.57 -1.01
CA MET A 256 20.54 -6.44 -0.12
C MET A 256 20.29 -4.96 0.20
N ALA A 257 19.02 -4.57 0.27
CA ALA A 257 18.65 -3.31 0.87
C ALA A 257 17.41 -3.44 1.75
N LYS A 258 17.38 -2.60 2.80
CA LYS A 258 16.22 -2.38 3.66
C LYS A 258 15.96 -0.89 3.76
N ARG A 259 14.75 -0.47 3.44
CA ARG A 259 14.33 0.93 3.56
C ARG A 259 13.13 1.03 4.49
N SER A 260 13.04 2.12 5.24
CA SER A 260 11.80 2.44 5.95
C SER A 260 11.42 3.90 5.81
N PHE A 261 10.12 4.14 5.71
CA PHE A 261 9.51 5.46 5.66
C PHE A 261 8.59 5.61 6.86
N GLN A 262 8.76 6.68 7.62
CA GLN A 262 7.98 6.95 8.81
C GLN A 262 7.53 8.40 8.84
N LEU A 263 6.22 8.64 8.96
CA LEU A 263 5.71 9.98 9.21
C LEU A 263 5.98 10.35 10.68
N LEU A 264 6.81 11.37 10.91
CA LEU A 264 7.10 11.86 12.26
C LEU A 264 6.06 12.87 12.75
N ASN A 265 5.60 13.72 11.84
CA ASN A 265 4.54 14.70 12.03
C ASN A 265 3.94 15.06 10.66
N SER A 266 2.94 15.94 10.59
CA SER A 266 2.23 16.26 9.34
C SER A 266 3.13 16.73 8.19
N ASN A 267 4.30 17.30 8.51
CA ASN A 267 5.19 17.95 7.56
C ASN A 267 6.60 17.34 7.52
N THR A 268 6.87 16.27 8.27
CA THR A 268 8.19 15.64 8.33
C THR A 268 8.11 14.14 8.09
N LEU A 269 8.74 13.69 7.02
CA LEU A 269 8.92 12.29 6.66
C LEU A 269 10.36 11.88 6.94
N LEU A 270 10.55 10.72 7.55
CA LEU A 270 11.86 10.13 7.78
C LEU A 270 12.04 8.90 6.91
N GLU A 271 13.08 8.92 6.08
CA GLU A 271 13.60 7.73 5.41
C GLU A 271 14.80 7.19 6.18
N ARG A 272 14.88 5.86 6.33
CA ARG A 272 16.08 5.15 6.76
C ARG A 272 16.43 4.10 5.72
N ALA A 273 17.71 3.93 5.44
CA ALA A 273 18.18 2.93 4.49
C ALA A 273 19.40 2.19 5.04
N ILE A 274 19.44 0.89 4.75
CA ILE A 274 20.57 -0.01 4.99
C ILE A 274 20.81 -0.74 3.68
N VAL A 275 22.01 -0.59 3.12
CA VAL A 275 22.37 -1.18 1.82
C VAL A 275 23.67 -1.94 1.95
N GLU A 276 23.67 -3.20 1.50
CA GLU A 276 24.84 -4.05 1.33
C GLU A 276 25.18 -4.14 -0.15
N ASP A 277 26.37 -3.70 -0.54
CA ASP A 277 26.84 -3.82 -1.92
C ASP A 277 27.32 -5.25 -2.25
N SER A 278 27.68 -5.48 -3.51
CA SER A 278 28.20 -6.78 -3.99
C SER A 278 29.50 -7.22 -3.32
N TRP A 279 30.25 -6.30 -2.70
CA TRP A 279 31.48 -6.58 -1.96
C TRP A 279 31.25 -6.78 -0.46
N GLY A 280 30.00 -6.77 0.01
CA GLY A 280 29.64 -6.95 1.41
C GLY A 280 29.82 -5.71 2.28
N ARG A 281 30.06 -4.53 1.69
CA ARG A 281 30.13 -3.28 2.46
C ARG A 281 28.71 -2.82 2.78
N VAL A 282 28.47 -2.57 4.07
CA VAL A 282 27.17 -2.14 4.57
C VAL A 282 27.20 -0.64 4.83
N ARG A 283 26.27 0.09 4.22
CA ARG A 283 26.07 1.53 4.40
C ARG A 283 24.71 1.76 5.03
N LYS A 284 24.66 2.72 5.96
CA LYS A 284 23.45 3.06 6.71
C LYS A 284 23.31 4.56 6.77
N TRP A 285 22.13 5.06 6.47
CA TRP A 285 21.84 6.49 6.55
C TRP A 285 20.36 6.74 6.82
N SER A 286 20.04 8.00 7.12
CA SER A 286 18.68 8.47 7.27
C SER A 286 18.53 9.87 6.71
N LYS A 287 17.39 10.16 6.08
CA LYS A 287 17.05 11.47 5.51
C LYS A 287 15.73 11.97 6.10
N ARG A 288 15.68 13.25 6.43
CA ARG A 288 14.45 13.92 6.86
C ARG A 288 13.98 14.82 5.74
N TYR A 289 12.76 14.58 5.28
CA TYR A 289 12.11 15.43 4.30
C TYR A 289 11.13 16.38 4.96
N VAL A 290 11.02 17.56 4.36
CA VAL A 290 9.98 18.54 4.67
C VAL A 290 8.91 18.47 3.57
N LYS A 291 7.64 18.39 3.97
CA LYS A 291 6.53 18.47 3.01
C LYS A 291 6.44 19.87 2.45
N THR A 292 6.51 19.99 1.13
CA THR A 292 6.38 21.25 0.39
C THR A 292 5.03 21.41 -0.28
N VAL A 293 4.41 20.29 -0.69
CA VAL A 293 3.06 20.27 -1.27
C VAL A 293 2.27 19.10 -0.68
N ASP A 294 1.03 19.36 -0.25
CA ASP A 294 0.09 18.32 0.18
C ASP A 294 -1.02 18.18 -0.86
N TYR A 295 -0.91 17.19 -1.75
CA TYR A 295 -1.87 16.99 -2.84
C TYR A 295 -3.29 16.63 -2.36
N LEU A 296 -3.44 16.15 -1.13
CA LEU A 296 -4.75 15.85 -0.55
C LEU A 296 -5.43 17.09 0.05
N SER A 297 -4.75 18.23 0.06
CA SER A 297 -5.27 19.51 0.55
C SER A 297 -5.65 20.50 -0.55
N ILE A 298 -5.43 20.14 -1.82
CA ILE A 298 -5.69 21.00 -2.99
C ILE A 298 -7.03 20.59 -3.61
N PHE A 299 -7.99 21.53 -3.65
CA PHE A 299 -9.36 21.28 -4.12
C PHE A 299 -9.85 22.27 -5.15
#